data_AF-A0A936GTD7-F1
#
_entry.id   AF-A0A936GTD7-F1
#
_cell.length_a   1.000
_cell.length_b   1.000
_cell.length_c   1.000
_cell.angle_alpha   90.00
_cell.angle_beta   90.00
_cell.angle_gamma   90.00
#
_symmetry.space_group_name_H-M   'P 1'
#
loop_
_entity.id
_entity.type
_entity.pdbx_description
1 polymer ?
#
loop_
_entity_poly.entity_id
_entity_poly.type
_entity_poly.pdbx_seq_one_letter_code
_entity_poly.pdbx_strand_id
1 'polypeptide(L)'
;MNNKKRLVFWAAFFVFCFSGYAQKAFDLPHTQTTIKIDGLADEWSLTQSLKIKRGTAKEMTVKYGWQWDHDHLYLAADVEDHFLAINELGNDNPKLYFNDALEVYLDAKADSKSSMDLNDYQFLVDIKGQKTVFKGNKWMIQDGARVPKDYEGTNIVFYAGSTLQGTLNDSTDRDDGYFMEIAIPWSAVGIVPKEGTKLKMDLCFDDVDTLSNIRQWPVDFHPPVLQYSSITGKNDFGFPQFWPTFTLVGKPGWWYQVQSALARMPVLFLVLMAMLMAVMIYAIITQYQKIQYLKSLPSRAEYNHLTSIHSNQQSIPVAENDHLSMSKTGDGQVTIKIKQYVENHLVEDITIADLAIFVNKSVRQLQRMCKAETGLSPLQYITILKLEKAGQYIVNSHETIAEIAYLHGFSDPSYFGSVFKKYFGKTPMEYRNSEA
;
A
#
# COMPACT_ATOMS: atom_id res chain seq x y z
N MET A 1 -39.86 -63.43 37.62
CA MET A 1 -40.40 -62.16 38.16
C MET A 1 -39.27 -61.41 38.86
N ASN A 2 -38.98 -60.20 38.38
CA ASN A 2 -38.18 -59.11 38.99
C ASN A 2 -36.73 -59.45 39.45
N ASN A 3 -35.62 -59.05 38.83
CA ASN A 3 -35.32 -57.95 37.89
C ASN A 3 -36.02 -56.62 38.20
N LYS A 4 -35.69 -56.05 39.36
CA LYS A 4 -35.73 -54.61 39.72
C LYS A 4 -35.64 -54.51 41.24
N LYS A 5 -34.42 -54.41 41.81
CA LYS A 5 -34.09 -53.88 43.17
C LYS A 5 -32.65 -54.19 43.63
N ARG A 6 -31.67 -54.22 42.70
CA ARG A 6 -30.24 -54.20 43.04
C ARG A 6 -29.44 -53.21 42.18
N LEU A 7 -30.08 -52.09 41.84
CA LEU A 7 -29.49 -51.03 41.01
C LEU A 7 -29.70 -49.66 41.65
N VAL A 8 -29.42 -49.51 42.96
CA VAL A 8 -29.46 -48.20 43.66
C VAL A 8 -28.30 -48.02 44.66
N PHE A 9 -27.33 -48.93 44.77
CA PHE A 9 -26.26 -48.82 45.79
C PHE A 9 -24.82 -48.79 45.26
N TRP A 10 -24.62 -48.41 44.00
CA TRP A 10 -23.29 -48.16 43.41
C TRP A 10 -23.30 -47.01 42.39
N ALA A 11 -23.82 -45.85 42.79
CA ALA A 11 -23.81 -44.63 41.95
C ALA A 11 -23.46 -43.37 42.76
N ALA A 12 -22.45 -43.46 43.64
CA ALA A 12 -21.99 -42.32 44.45
C ALA A 12 -20.48 -42.23 44.65
N PHE A 13 -19.66 -42.95 43.88
CA PHE A 13 -18.21 -42.80 43.88
C PHE A 13 -17.71 -43.02 42.44
N PHE A 14 -16.82 -42.16 41.96
CA PHE A 14 -16.40 -41.95 40.57
C PHE A 14 -17.17 -40.88 39.78
N VAL A 15 -17.30 -39.69 40.35
CA VAL A 15 -16.91 -38.50 39.57
C VAL A 15 -15.39 -38.40 39.73
N PHE A 16 -14.65 -39.13 38.90
CA PHE A 16 -13.27 -38.73 38.64
C PHE A 16 -13.38 -37.37 37.97
N CYS A 17 -12.99 -36.33 38.69
CA CYS A 17 -12.57 -35.10 38.04
C CYS A 17 -11.38 -35.47 37.16
N PHE A 18 -11.63 -35.84 35.91
CA PHE A 18 -10.69 -35.51 34.85
C PHE A 18 -10.74 -33.99 34.71
N SER A 19 -10.10 -33.28 35.64
CA SER A 19 -9.42 -32.05 35.27
C SER A 19 -8.29 -32.50 34.35
N GLY A 20 -8.63 -32.78 33.08
CA GLY A 20 -7.63 -32.73 32.03
C GLY A 20 -6.99 -31.37 32.18
N TYR A 21 -5.69 -31.35 32.44
CA TYR A 21 -4.90 -30.12 32.42
C TYR A 21 -5.03 -29.56 31.00
N ALA A 22 -6.07 -28.77 30.75
CA ALA A 22 -6.23 -28.08 29.49
C ALA A 22 -5.06 -27.11 29.40
N GLN A 23 -4.15 -27.40 28.49
CA GLN A 23 -3.02 -26.55 28.20
C GLN A 23 -3.53 -25.17 27.80
N LYS A 24 -2.91 -24.12 28.37
CA LYS A 24 -3.29 -22.75 28.07
C LYS A 24 -3.16 -22.52 26.56
N ALA A 25 -4.11 -21.80 25.99
CA ALA A 25 -4.14 -21.48 24.57
C ALA A 25 -4.23 -19.97 24.40
N PHE A 26 -3.56 -19.46 23.37
CA PHE A 26 -3.46 -18.04 23.08
C PHE A 26 -3.71 -17.76 21.61
N ASP A 27 -4.28 -16.60 21.35
CA ASP A 27 -4.33 -16.02 20.02
C ASP A 27 -3.03 -15.28 19.74
N LEU A 28 -2.45 -15.52 18.56
CA LEU A 28 -1.28 -14.82 18.03
C LEU A 28 -1.77 -13.90 16.90
N PRO A 29 -1.99 -12.60 17.16
CA PRO A 29 -2.65 -11.70 16.21
C PRO A 29 -1.70 -11.22 15.11
N HIS A 30 -2.24 -11.05 13.91
CA HIS A 30 -1.51 -10.45 12.80
C HIS A 30 -1.25 -8.97 13.10
N THR A 31 -0.02 -8.51 12.89
CA THR A 31 0.37 -7.11 13.11
C THR A 31 -0.37 -6.17 12.16
N GLN A 32 -0.71 -4.97 12.64
CA GLN A 32 -1.39 -3.94 11.84
C GLN A 32 -0.43 -2.86 11.36
N THR A 33 0.80 -2.86 11.88
CA THR A 33 1.88 -1.93 11.56
C THR A 33 3.11 -2.73 11.16
N THR A 34 4.07 -2.11 10.49
CA THR A 34 5.38 -2.73 10.33
C THR A 34 6.06 -2.76 11.68
N ILE A 35 6.62 -3.91 12.06
CA ILE A 35 7.49 -4.04 13.23
C ILE A 35 8.95 -3.91 12.75
N LYS A 36 9.69 -3.01 13.37
CA LYS A 36 11.12 -2.80 13.20
C LYS A 36 11.81 -3.31 14.45
N ILE A 37 12.86 -4.10 14.26
CA ILE A 37 13.66 -4.59 15.36
C ILE A 37 14.78 -3.59 15.64
N ASP A 38 14.48 -2.60 16.49
CA ASP A 38 15.39 -1.50 16.88
C ASP A 38 15.52 -1.32 18.41
N GLY A 39 14.81 -2.13 19.20
CA GLY A 39 14.86 -2.12 20.66
C GLY A 39 13.98 -1.04 21.29
N LEU A 40 13.00 -0.50 20.56
CA LEU A 40 12.05 0.49 21.05
C LEU A 40 10.63 -0.08 21.16
N ALA A 41 9.86 0.43 22.14
CA ALA A 41 8.52 -0.06 22.44
C ALA A 41 7.39 0.61 21.63
N ASP A 42 7.73 1.54 20.72
CA ASP A 42 6.80 2.47 20.06
C ASP A 42 5.77 1.79 19.14
N GLU A 43 6.13 0.64 18.57
CA GLU A 43 5.25 -0.15 17.70
C GLU A 43 4.42 -1.20 18.46
N TRP A 44 4.66 -1.34 19.78
CA TRP A 44 4.09 -2.42 20.59
C TRP A 44 2.92 -1.97 21.48
N SER A 45 1.90 -2.83 21.54
CA SER A 45 0.87 -2.79 22.58
C SER A 45 0.98 -4.06 23.42
N LEU A 46 1.76 -3.98 24.50
CA LEU A 46 2.00 -5.11 25.41
C LEU A 46 0.78 -5.31 26.31
N THR A 47 -0.04 -6.31 25.98
CA THR A 47 -1.33 -6.57 26.65
C THR A 47 -1.25 -7.61 27.76
N GLN A 48 -0.16 -8.38 27.82
CA GLN A 48 0.03 -9.41 28.83
C GLN A 48 0.96 -8.88 29.94
N SER A 49 0.79 -9.40 31.16
CA SER A 49 1.72 -9.13 32.26
C SER A 49 1.96 -10.35 33.13
N LEU A 50 3.19 -10.50 33.59
CA LEU A 50 3.63 -11.52 34.54
C LEU A 50 4.31 -10.83 35.72
N LYS A 51 4.00 -11.27 36.94
CA LYS A 51 4.75 -10.89 38.13
C LYS A 51 5.52 -12.08 38.63
N ILE A 52 6.82 -11.89 38.82
CA ILE A 52 7.73 -12.94 39.23
C ILE A 52 8.08 -12.67 40.69
N LYS A 53 7.69 -13.61 41.55
CA LYS A 53 7.93 -13.53 43.00
C LYS A 53 8.46 -14.88 43.48
N ARG A 54 9.63 -14.91 44.12
CA ARG A 54 10.09 -16.11 44.83
C ARG A 54 10.92 -15.75 46.06
N GLY A 55 10.40 -16.11 47.24
CA GLY A 55 11.07 -15.85 48.52
C GLY A 55 10.82 -14.42 49.06
N THR A 56 11.83 -13.81 49.69
CA THR A 56 11.79 -12.45 50.26
C THR A 56 12.42 -11.39 49.36
N ALA A 57 12.81 -11.75 48.12
CA ALA A 57 13.45 -10.88 47.15
C ALA A 57 12.44 -10.00 46.39
N LYS A 58 12.95 -8.93 45.76
CA LYS A 58 12.18 -7.89 45.04
C LYS A 58 11.38 -8.51 43.89
N GLU A 59 10.24 -7.91 43.55
CA GLU A 59 9.34 -8.41 42.50
C GLU A 59 9.80 -7.89 41.13
N MET A 60 10.11 -8.79 40.18
CA MET A 60 10.25 -8.43 38.76
C MET A 60 8.85 -8.41 38.11
N THR A 61 8.54 -7.34 37.39
CA THR A 61 7.29 -7.21 36.63
C THR A 61 7.59 -7.19 35.15
N VAL A 62 6.96 -8.08 34.38
CA VAL A 62 7.17 -8.17 32.94
C VAL A 62 5.85 -7.87 32.24
N LYS A 63 5.85 -6.89 31.32
CA LYS A 63 4.80 -6.76 30.31
C LYS A 63 5.31 -7.36 29.02
N TYR A 64 4.46 -8.10 28.30
CA TYR A 64 4.89 -8.78 27.09
C TYR A 64 3.78 -8.90 26.06
N GLY A 65 4.17 -9.23 24.84
CA GLY A 65 3.28 -9.36 23.70
C GLY A 65 3.90 -10.16 22.57
N TRP A 66 3.04 -10.53 21.63
CA TRP A 66 3.39 -11.31 20.46
C TRP A 66 2.50 -10.94 19.29
N GLN A 67 3.05 -10.97 18.08
CA GLN A 67 2.33 -10.70 16.84
C GLN A 67 2.95 -11.49 15.69
N TRP A 68 2.31 -11.50 14.52
CA TRP A 68 2.89 -12.09 13.31
C TRP A 68 2.61 -11.29 12.04
N ASP A 69 3.46 -11.47 11.04
CA ASP A 69 3.17 -11.10 9.65
C ASP A 69 3.56 -12.22 8.68
N HIS A 70 3.61 -11.89 7.39
CA HIS A 70 3.98 -12.84 6.34
C HIS A 70 5.39 -13.43 6.51
N ASP A 71 6.31 -12.71 7.13
CA ASP A 71 7.74 -12.99 7.13
C ASP A 71 8.23 -13.46 8.51
N HIS A 72 7.67 -12.94 9.61
CA HIS A 72 8.15 -13.20 10.97
C HIS A 72 7.06 -13.48 12.01
N LEU A 73 7.48 -14.24 13.04
CA LEU A 73 6.93 -14.23 14.38
C LEU A 73 7.62 -13.13 15.20
N TYR A 74 6.85 -12.26 15.83
CA TYR A 74 7.37 -11.17 16.67
C TYR A 74 7.02 -11.39 18.14
N LEU A 75 7.96 -11.07 19.01
CA LEU A 75 7.82 -11.12 20.47
C LEU A 75 8.46 -9.87 21.08
N ALA A 76 7.87 -9.31 22.13
CA ALA A 76 8.48 -8.23 22.88
C ALA A 76 8.14 -8.28 24.36
N ALA A 77 9.04 -7.72 25.16
CA ALA A 77 8.91 -7.60 26.60
C ALA A 77 9.48 -6.28 27.11
N ASP A 78 8.75 -5.67 28.03
CA ASP A 78 9.13 -4.52 28.85
C ASP A 78 9.25 -5.05 30.28
N VAL A 79 10.49 -5.15 30.76
CA VAL A 79 10.86 -5.82 32.01
C VAL A 79 11.28 -4.75 33.00
N GLU A 80 10.55 -4.64 34.12
CA GLU A 80 10.93 -3.84 35.28
C GLU A 80 11.86 -4.68 36.15
N ASP A 81 13.15 -4.33 36.09
CA ASP A 81 14.24 -4.98 36.82
C ASP A 81 15.13 -3.90 37.44
N HIS A 82 15.48 -4.10 38.70
CA HIS A 82 16.21 -3.12 39.50
C HIS A 82 17.71 -3.38 39.57
N PHE A 83 18.18 -4.48 38.98
CA PHE A 83 19.60 -4.78 38.86
C PHE A 83 19.88 -5.48 37.53
N LEU A 84 20.46 -4.74 36.58
CA LEU A 84 20.76 -5.29 35.27
C LEU A 84 22.11 -6.02 35.24
N ALA A 85 22.07 -7.33 35.03
CA ALA A 85 23.22 -8.21 35.20
C ALA A 85 23.62 -8.95 33.93
N ILE A 86 24.91 -8.91 33.64
CA ILE A 86 25.58 -9.74 32.65
C ILE A 86 26.88 -10.33 33.18
N ASN A 87 27.19 -11.54 32.78
CA ASN A 87 28.45 -12.19 33.10
C ASN A 87 29.57 -11.73 32.13
N GLU A 88 30.29 -10.67 32.49
CA GLU A 88 31.35 -10.07 31.65
C GLU A 88 32.68 -10.85 31.64
N LEU A 89 32.87 -11.82 32.54
CA LEU A 89 34.13 -12.56 32.62
C LEU A 89 34.21 -13.62 31.50
N GLY A 90 34.62 -13.16 30.30
CA GLY A 90 35.23 -13.89 29.17
C GLY A 90 34.90 -15.37 29.04
N ASN A 91 33.67 -15.67 28.70
CA ASN A 91 33.33 -17.02 28.27
C ASN A 91 33.52 -17.04 26.74
N ASP A 92 34.35 -17.94 26.22
CA ASP A 92 34.51 -18.17 24.76
C ASP A 92 33.22 -18.74 24.12
N ASN A 93 32.14 -18.79 24.90
CA ASN A 93 30.90 -19.45 24.61
C ASN A 93 29.76 -18.72 25.36
N PRO A 94 28.78 -18.14 24.67
CA PRO A 94 27.81 -17.26 25.29
C PRO A 94 26.78 -18.11 26.04
N LYS A 95 27.08 -18.45 27.30
CA LYS A 95 26.12 -19.01 28.26
C LYS A 95 25.17 -17.88 28.69
N LEU A 96 24.40 -17.36 27.73
CA LEU A 96 23.59 -16.14 27.87
C LEU A 96 22.48 -16.28 28.91
N TYR A 97 22.02 -17.49 29.19
CA TYR A 97 21.07 -17.79 30.29
C TYR A 97 21.64 -17.53 31.71
N PHE A 98 22.90 -17.09 31.81
CA PHE A 98 23.48 -16.56 33.05
C PHE A 98 23.45 -15.03 33.15
N ASN A 99 22.91 -14.38 32.14
CA ASN A 99 22.61 -12.95 32.14
C ASN A 99 21.11 -12.79 32.37
N ASP A 100 20.67 -11.56 32.61
CA ASP A 100 19.26 -11.25 32.36
C ASP A 100 19.00 -11.47 30.88
N ALA A 101 17.95 -12.22 30.59
CA ALA A 101 17.71 -12.73 29.26
C ALA A 101 16.24 -13.08 29.03
N LEU A 102 15.89 -13.13 27.75
CA LEU A 102 14.64 -13.67 27.25
C LEU A 102 14.94 -14.96 26.50
N GLU A 103 14.28 -16.04 26.92
CA GLU A 103 14.26 -17.31 26.20
C GLU A 103 12.89 -17.57 25.57
N VAL A 104 12.89 -17.98 24.30
CA VAL A 104 11.71 -18.36 23.54
C VAL A 104 11.82 -19.83 23.17
N TYR A 105 10.95 -20.64 23.75
CA TYR A 105 10.82 -22.06 23.44
C TYR A 105 9.74 -22.24 22.38
N LEU A 106 10.02 -22.94 21.29
CA LEU A 106 9.11 -23.07 20.16
C LEU A 106 9.05 -24.52 19.65
N ASP A 107 7.85 -25.10 19.62
CA ASP A 107 7.51 -26.31 18.87
C ASP A 107 6.82 -25.90 17.58
N ALA A 108 7.58 -25.98 16.48
CA ALA A 108 7.15 -25.49 15.18
C ALA A 108 6.10 -26.39 14.50
N LYS A 109 6.03 -27.68 14.84
CA LYS A 109 5.00 -28.59 14.28
C LYS A 109 3.78 -28.75 15.18
N ALA A 110 3.84 -28.23 16.40
CA ALA A 110 2.83 -28.43 17.44
C ALA A 110 2.53 -29.91 17.72
N ASP A 111 3.51 -30.80 17.55
CA ASP A 111 3.32 -32.25 17.74
C ASP A 111 3.52 -32.71 19.19
N SER A 112 3.85 -31.77 20.10
CA SER A 112 3.78 -31.95 21.56
C SER A 112 4.56 -33.16 22.05
N LYS A 113 5.75 -33.39 21.49
CA LYS A 113 6.61 -34.49 21.96
C LYS A 113 6.96 -34.33 23.41
N SER A 114 7.27 -35.47 24.03
CA SER A 114 7.68 -35.54 25.43
C SER A 114 9.08 -34.97 25.72
N SER A 115 9.77 -34.46 24.69
CA SER A 115 11.13 -33.92 24.71
C SER A 115 11.37 -33.18 23.40
N MET A 116 12.13 -32.08 23.41
CA MET A 116 12.45 -31.34 22.19
C MET A 116 13.13 -32.20 21.11
N ASP A 117 12.68 -32.09 19.86
CA ASP A 117 13.23 -32.73 18.67
C ASP A 117 13.69 -31.74 17.59
N LEU A 118 13.99 -32.22 16.39
CA LEU A 118 14.57 -31.43 15.29
C LEU A 118 13.64 -30.35 14.71
N ASN A 119 12.40 -30.23 15.18
CA ASN A 119 11.49 -29.13 14.87
C ASN A 119 11.27 -28.17 16.05
N ASP A 120 11.95 -28.41 17.17
CA ASP A 120 11.82 -27.62 18.38
C ASP A 120 13.05 -26.76 18.57
N TYR A 121 12.84 -25.53 19.03
CA TYR A 121 13.86 -24.50 19.13
C TYR A 121 13.83 -23.80 20.48
N GLN A 122 14.99 -23.34 20.91
CA GLN A 122 15.12 -22.33 21.95
C GLN A 122 15.90 -21.16 21.35
N PHE A 123 15.26 -20.01 21.21
CA PHE A 123 15.91 -18.76 20.89
C PHE A 123 16.22 -18.05 22.20
N LEU A 124 17.43 -17.51 22.33
CA LEU A 124 17.86 -16.84 23.54
C LEU A 124 18.52 -15.52 23.19
N VAL A 125 18.09 -14.45 23.86
CA VAL A 125 18.68 -13.11 23.75
C VAL A 125 18.98 -12.57 25.14
N ASP A 126 20.21 -12.11 25.37
CA ASP A 126 20.56 -11.39 26.61
C ASP A 126 20.22 -9.90 26.52
N ILE A 127 20.26 -9.19 27.65
CA ILE A 127 19.95 -7.76 27.70
C ILE A 127 20.87 -6.87 26.84
N LYS A 128 22.04 -7.36 26.39
CA LYS A 128 22.91 -6.66 25.42
C LYS A 128 22.60 -6.98 23.95
N GLY A 129 21.58 -7.78 23.69
CA GLY A 129 21.19 -8.20 22.34
C GLY A 129 22.12 -9.29 21.76
N GLN A 130 22.99 -9.91 22.57
CA GLN A 130 23.67 -11.13 22.16
C GLN A 130 22.63 -12.24 22.03
N LYS A 131 22.81 -13.11 21.05
CA LYS A 131 21.82 -14.12 20.70
C LYS A 131 22.43 -15.47 20.40
N THR A 132 21.69 -16.51 20.74
CA THR A 132 21.99 -17.90 20.36
C THR A 132 20.72 -18.69 20.12
N VAL A 133 20.82 -19.80 19.39
CA VAL A 133 19.70 -20.70 19.12
C VAL A 133 20.13 -22.14 19.39
N PHE A 134 19.36 -22.82 20.24
CA PHE A 134 19.49 -24.26 20.44
C PHE A 134 18.36 -24.97 19.71
N LYS A 135 18.69 -26.13 19.13
CA LYS A 135 17.74 -26.97 18.42
C LYS A 135 17.58 -28.28 19.18
N GLY A 136 16.36 -28.77 19.29
CA GLY A 136 16.08 -30.02 19.96
C GLY A 136 16.86 -31.19 19.34
N ASN A 137 17.33 -32.08 20.21
CA ASN A 137 17.92 -33.35 19.80
C ASN A 137 17.34 -34.45 20.68
N LYS A 138 16.50 -35.28 20.08
CA LYS A 138 15.79 -36.38 20.74
C LYS A 138 16.70 -37.38 21.47
N TRP A 139 18.01 -37.39 21.19
CA TRP A 139 18.98 -38.32 21.77
C TRP A 139 19.79 -37.73 22.93
N MET A 140 19.68 -36.41 23.17
CA MET A 140 20.52 -35.69 24.14
C MET A 140 19.79 -35.26 25.40
N ILE A 141 18.45 -35.28 25.41
CA ILE A 141 17.66 -34.90 26.58
C ILE A 141 17.56 -36.11 27.51
N GLN A 142 18.31 -36.10 28.60
CA GLN A 142 18.21 -37.07 29.69
C GLN A 142 17.15 -36.63 30.71
N ASP A 143 16.61 -37.58 31.48
CA ASP A 143 15.58 -37.32 32.49
C ASP A 143 16.00 -36.18 33.44
N GLY A 144 15.15 -35.14 33.51
CA GLY A 144 15.39 -33.95 34.34
C GLY A 144 15.87 -32.73 33.53
N ALA A 145 14.91 -32.08 32.87
CA ALA A 145 14.96 -30.70 32.34
C ALA A 145 16.33 -30.15 31.91
N ARG A 146 16.78 -30.48 30.69
CA ARG A 146 17.79 -29.70 29.97
C ARG A 146 17.52 -29.71 28.47
N VAL A 147 17.38 -28.53 27.88
CA VAL A 147 17.62 -28.36 26.44
C VAL A 147 19.08 -28.70 26.19
N PRO A 148 19.42 -29.52 25.18
CA PRO A 148 20.81 -29.78 24.84
C PRO A 148 21.48 -28.46 24.47
N LYS A 149 22.41 -27.99 25.30
CA LYS A 149 23.13 -26.74 25.09
C LYS A 149 24.38 -26.94 24.23
N ASP A 150 24.34 -27.89 23.28
CA ASP A 150 25.47 -28.10 22.36
C ASP A 150 25.64 -26.87 21.48
N TYR A 151 26.87 -26.33 21.52
CA TYR A 151 27.19 -25.00 21.01
C TYR A 151 27.61 -24.99 19.53
N GLU A 152 27.52 -26.14 18.86
CA GLU A 152 27.84 -26.27 17.44
C GLU A 152 26.71 -25.70 16.56
N GLY A 153 26.80 -24.39 16.32
CA GLY A 153 26.49 -23.73 15.05
C GLY A 153 25.16 -24.09 14.39
N THR A 154 24.03 -23.78 15.03
CA THR A 154 22.79 -23.68 14.27
C THR A 154 22.87 -22.44 13.37
N ASN A 155 22.84 -22.63 12.04
CA ASN A 155 22.81 -21.52 11.07
C ASN A 155 21.41 -20.87 11.00
N ILE A 156 20.76 -20.69 12.15
CA ILE A 156 19.42 -20.11 12.27
C ILE A 156 19.58 -18.64 12.60
N VAL A 157 19.14 -17.79 11.67
CA VAL A 157 19.19 -16.34 11.83
C VAL A 157 17.85 -15.86 12.38
N PHE A 158 17.91 -15.01 13.39
CA PHE A 158 16.79 -14.25 13.91
C PHE A 158 17.27 -12.87 14.36
N TYR A 159 16.34 -11.93 14.50
CA TYR A 159 16.65 -10.54 14.84
C TYR A 159 16.24 -10.26 16.27
N ALA A 160 17.03 -9.41 16.94
CA ALA A 160 16.70 -8.94 18.28
C ALA A 160 17.20 -7.50 18.45
N GLY A 161 16.43 -6.71 19.21
CA GLY A 161 16.77 -5.36 19.63
C GLY A 161 16.53 -5.23 21.13
N SER A 162 17.42 -4.52 21.82
CA SER A 162 17.27 -4.25 23.25
C SER A 162 17.68 -2.82 23.60
N THR A 163 16.99 -2.25 24.58
CA THR A 163 17.34 -0.96 25.19
C THR A 163 17.36 -1.14 26.70
N LEU A 164 18.49 -0.83 27.31
CA LEU A 164 18.65 -0.81 28.76
C LEU A 164 18.12 0.51 29.33
N GLN A 165 17.47 0.44 30.47
CA GLN A 165 16.98 1.59 31.23
C GLN A 165 17.69 1.60 32.59
N GLY A 166 19.02 1.74 32.55
CA GLY A 166 19.85 1.54 33.72
C GLY A 166 21.34 1.40 33.39
N THR A 167 22.12 0.95 34.36
CA THR A 167 23.54 0.62 34.19
C THR A 167 23.79 -0.87 34.37
N LEU A 168 24.75 -1.41 33.62
CA LEU A 168 25.08 -2.84 33.69
C LEU A 168 25.99 -3.12 34.88
N ASN A 169 25.68 -4.18 35.62
CA ASN A 169 26.52 -4.74 36.69
C ASN A 169 26.85 -3.75 37.82
N ASP A 170 26.05 -2.73 38.03
CA ASP A 170 26.22 -1.80 39.15
C ASP A 170 25.27 -2.17 40.28
N SER A 171 25.80 -2.78 41.35
CA SER A 171 24.97 -3.17 42.49
C SER A 171 24.63 -2.00 43.41
N THR A 172 25.07 -0.77 43.07
CA THR A 172 24.95 0.43 43.92
C THR A 172 23.83 1.37 43.49
N ASP A 173 23.32 1.24 42.27
CA ASP A 173 22.18 1.99 41.77
C ASP A 173 20.90 1.13 41.74
N ARG A 174 19.85 1.69 41.14
CA ARG A 174 18.56 1.07 40.97
C ARG A 174 18.11 1.37 39.55
N ASP A 175 18.07 0.33 38.74
CA ASP A 175 17.64 0.42 37.35
C ASP A 175 16.12 0.46 37.23
N ASP A 176 15.63 0.96 36.10
CA ASP A 176 14.22 0.90 35.73
C ASP A 176 13.90 -0.40 34.96
N GLY A 177 14.92 -1.01 34.33
CA GLY A 177 14.82 -2.32 33.68
C GLY A 177 15.31 -2.32 32.24
N TYR A 178 14.64 -3.05 31.35
CA TYR A 178 15.00 -3.13 29.95
C TYR A 178 13.80 -3.43 29.05
N PHE A 179 13.88 -2.97 27.80
CA PHE A 179 12.99 -3.40 26.74
C PHE A 179 13.73 -4.32 25.78
N MET A 180 13.04 -5.35 25.30
CA MET A 180 13.56 -6.28 24.31
C MET A 180 12.48 -6.71 23.32
N GLU A 181 12.88 -6.87 22.07
CA GLU A 181 12.04 -7.44 21.02
C GLU A 181 12.83 -8.39 20.12
N ILE A 182 12.09 -9.33 19.54
CA ILE A 182 12.63 -10.43 18.75
C ILE A 182 11.76 -10.64 17.51
N ALA A 183 12.39 -10.85 16.35
CA ALA A 183 11.73 -11.35 15.14
C ALA A 183 12.37 -12.67 14.68
N ILE A 184 11.56 -13.72 14.63
CA ILE A 184 11.95 -15.05 14.14
C ILE A 184 11.34 -15.23 12.74
N PRO A 185 12.17 -15.33 11.68
CA PRO A 185 11.66 -15.59 10.34
C PRO A 185 10.94 -16.94 10.27
N TRP A 186 9.76 -16.98 9.66
CA TRP A 186 9.02 -18.24 9.51
C TRP A 186 9.80 -19.29 8.70
N SER A 187 10.58 -18.83 7.74
CA SER A 187 11.50 -19.65 6.94
C SER A 187 12.60 -20.29 7.77
N ALA A 188 13.03 -19.66 8.86
CA ALA A 188 14.07 -20.18 9.76
C ALA A 188 13.60 -21.39 10.56
N VAL A 189 12.28 -21.49 10.81
CA VAL A 189 11.65 -22.57 11.58
C VAL A 189 10.80 -23.52 10.71
N GLY A 190 10.74 -23.28 9.40
CA GLY A 190 10.06 -24.14 8.43
C GLY A 190 8.53 -24.05 8.48
N ILE A 191 7.97 -22.93 8.91
CA ILE A 191 6.52 -22.68 8.97
C ILE A 191 6.12 -21.83 7.76
N VAL A 192 4.97 -22.13 7.15
CA VAL A 192 4.30 -21.22 6.23
C VAL A 192 3.14 -20.57 7.00
N PRO A 193 3.22 -19.28 7.33
CA PRO A 193 2.25 -18.64 8.20
C PRO A 193 0.91 -18.49 7.48
N LYS A 194 -0.16 -18.87 8.16
CA LYS A 194 -1.53 -18.71 7.71
C LYS A 194 -2.43 -18.60 8.93
N GLU A 195 -3.49 -17.81 8.82
CA GLU A 195 -4.55 -17.81 9.83
C GLU A 195 -5.03 -19.25 10.11
N GLY A 196 -5.11 -19.59 11.39
CA GLY A 196 -5.44 -20.93 11.90
C GLY A 196 -4.22 -21.87 12.06
N THR A 197 -3.04 -21.50 11.57
CA THR A 197 -1.80 -22.25 11.85
C THR A 197 -1.56 -22.27 13.36
N LYS A 198 -1.19 -23.44 13.87
CA LYS A 198 -0.90 -23.66 15.29
C LYS A 198 0.57 -23.96 15.48
N LEU A 199 1.12 -23.42 16.56
CA LEU A 199 2.45 -23.72 17.10
C LEU A 199 2.33 -23.80 18.61
N LYS A 200 3.36 -24.31 19.29
CA LYS A 200 3.40 -24.25 20.76
C LYS A 200 4.63 -23.48 21.18
N MET A 201 4.49 -22.64 22.20
CA MET A 201 5.56 -21.75 22.59
C MET A 201 5.50 -21.50 24.09
N ASP A 202 6.65 -21.30 24.73
CA ASP A 202 6.74 -20.72 26.07
C ASP A 202 7.80 -19.61 26.07
N LEU A 203 7.63 -18.62 26.93
CA LEU A 203 8.57 -17.51 27.10
C LEU A 203 9.10 -17.57 28.53
N CYS A 204 10.41 -17.56 28.69
CA CYS A 204 11.11 -17.52 29.97
C CYS A 204 11.88 -16.21 30.09
N PHE A 205 11.77 -15.59 31.27
CA PHE A 205 12.53 -14.40 31.63
C PHE A 205 13.51 -14.80 32.72
N ASP A 206 14.79 -14.65 32.43
CA ASP A 206 15.90 -14.90 33.35
C ASP A 206 16.24 -13.59 34.07
N ASP A 207 16.46 -13.69 35.37
CA ASP A 207 16.73 -12.60 36.33
C ASP A 207 17.91 -13.01 37.22
N VAL A 208 18.99 -12.25 37.14
CA VAL A 208 20.29 -12.53 37.74
C VAL A 208 20.73 -11.39 38.65
N ASP A 209 20.09 -11.28 39.81
CA ASP A 209 20.42 -10.30 40.87
C ASP A 209 21.87 -10.32 41.42
N THR A 210 22.75 -11.27 41.08
CA THR A 210 24.11 -11.33 41.64
C THR A 210 25.22 -11.63 40.65
N LEU A 211 26.30 -10.85 40.73
CA LEU A 211 27.57 -11.08 40.03
C LEU A 211 28.31 -12.27 40.65
N SER A 212 27.91 -13.49 40.29
CA SER A 212 28.64 -14.69 40.69
C SER A 212 29.73 -15.02 39.66
N ASN A 213 30.92 -15.43 40.11
CA ASN A 213 31.98 -15.90 39.20
C ASN A 213 31.62 -17.29 38.68
N ILE A 214 30.81 -17.32 37.63
CA ILE A 214 30.16 -18.55 37.18
C ILE A 214 31.16 -19.56 36.57
N ARG A 215 32.38 -19.13 36.25
CA ARG A 215 33.44 -19.98 35.67
C ARG A 215 33.86 -21.15 36.58
N GLN A 216 33.67 -21.04 37.89
CA GLN A 216 34.08 -22.09 38.83
C GLN A 216 33.04 -23.22 38.96
N TRP A 217 31.85 -23.06 38.38
CA TRP A 217 30.81 -24.06 38.48
C TRP A 217 30.96 -25.16 37.40
N PRO A 218 30.72 -26.43 37.75
CA PRO A 218 30.62 -27.51 36.77
C PRO A 218 29.60 -27.18 35.66
N VAL A 219 29.80 -27.73 34.46
CA VAL A 219 28.91 -27.53 33.30
C VAL A 219 27.45 -27.88 33.63
N ASP A 220 27.26 -28.85 34.52
CA ASP A 220 25.96 -29.37 34.95
C ASP A 220 25.38 -28.68 36.19
N PHE A 221 25.97 -27.59 36.67
CA PHE A 221 25.55 -26.93 37.90
C PHE A 221 24.65 -25.71 37.63
N HIS A 222 23.49 -25.67 38.27
CA HIS A 222 22.62 -24.48 38.30
C HIS A 222 22.91 -23.68 39.57
N PRO A 223 23.48 -22.47 39.46
CA PRO A 223 23.80 -21.67 40.62
C PRO A 223 22.55 -21.19 41.34
N PRO A 224 22.60 -21.09 42.69
CA PRO A 224 21.46 -20.75 43.53
C PRO A 224 20.95 -19.30 43.37
N VAL A 225 21.54 -18.54 42.45
CA VAL A 225 21.30 -17.11 42.21
C VAL A 225 20.66 -16.83 40.84
N LEU A 226 20.39 -17.86 40.03
CA LEU A 226 19.58 -17.69 38.83
C LEU A 226 18.11 -17.77 39.19
N GLN A 227 17.41 -16.66 39.04
CA GLN A 227 15.96 -16.62 39.05
C GLN A 227 15.46 -16.65 37.61
N TYR A 228 14.38 -17.34 37.38
CA TYR A 228 13.74 -17.35 36.08
C TYR A 228 12.27 -17.71 36.24
N SER A 229 11.44 -17.28 35.30
CA SER A 229 10.02 -17.61 35.30
C SER A 229 9.46 -17.63 33.89
N SER A 230 8.64 -18.64 33.62
CA SER A 230 7.93 -18.74 32.34
C SER A 230 6.53 -18.13 32.41
N ILE A 231 5.94 -17.84 31.26
CA ILE A 231 4.53 -17.35 31.17
C ILE A 231 3.52 -18.42 31.61
N THR A 232 3.95 -19.67 31.76
CA THR A 232 3.17 -20.77 32.35
C THR A 232 3.42 -20.95 33.85
N GLY A 233 4.47 -20.35 34.41
CA GLY A 233 4.91 -20.53 35.79
C GLY A 233 5.47 -21.92 36.08
N LYS A 234 5.90 -22.66 35.04
CA LYS A 234 6.41 -24.03 35.14
C LYS A 234 7.84 -24.13 34.65
N ASN A 235 8.58 -25.06 35.24
CA ASN A 235 9.94 -25.43 34.81
C ASN A 235 9.85 -26.64 33.86
N ASP A 236 9.28 -26.43 32.67
CA ASP A 236 9.05 -27.44 31.63
C ASP A 236 9.91 -27.21 30.37
N PHE A 237 11.06 -26.57 30.55
CA PHE A 237 12.04 -26.35 29.50
C PHE A 237 12.52 -27.68 28.91
N GLY A 238 12.49 -27.78 27.59
CA GLY A 238 12.79 -29.03 26.90
C GLY A 238 11.59 -29.97 26.71
N PHE A 239 10.38 -29.62 27.18
CA PHE A 239 9.20 -30.49 27.16
C PHE A 239 8.01 -29.86 26.42
N PRO A 240 7.99 -29.91 25.07
CA PRO A 240 6.94 -29.33 24.23
C PRO A 240 5.51 -29.74 24.58
N GLN A 241 5.31 -30.92 25.16
CA GLN A 241 4.00 -31.37 25.60
C GLN A 241 3.34 -30.44 26.63
N PHE A 242 4.11 -29.62 27.35
CA PHE A 242 3.61 -28.72 28.39
C PHE A 242 3.49 -27.25 27.97
N TRP A 243 4.09 -26.85 26.84
CA TRP A 243 4.03 -25.48 26.33
C TRP A 243 2.65 -25.09 25.76
N PRO A 244 2.16 -23.86 25.98
CA PRO A 244 0.86 -23.42 25.50
C PRO A 244 0.74 -23.41 23.97
N THR A 245 -0.48 -23.60 23.47
CA THR A 245 -0.76 -23.54 22.03
C THR A 245 -1.06 -22.11 21.60
N PHE A 246 -0.41 -21.64 20.54
CA PHE A 246 -0.67 -20.36 19.91
C PHE A 246 -1.31 -20.57 18.54
N THR A 247 -2.41 -19.87 18.26
CA THR A 247 -3.09 -19.93 16.97
C THR A 247 -2.93 -18.59 16.26
N LEU A 248 -2.41 -18.61 15.03
CA LEU A 248 -2.32 -17.40 14.20
C LEU A 248 -3.73 -16.90 13.87
N VAL A 249 -4.06 -15.67 14.26
CA VAL A 249 -5.36 -15.06 13.98
C VAL A 249 -5.19 -13.74 13.23
N GLY A 250 -6.21 -13.37 12.45
CA GLY A 250 -6.24 -12.09 11.74
C GLY A 250 -5.50 -12.09 10.41
N LYS A 251 -5.65 -10.98 9.69
CA LYS A 251 -5.06 -10.73 8.36
C LYS A 251 -4.65 -9.25 8.29
N PRO A 252 -3.72 -8.89 7.38
CA PRO A 252 -3.42 -7.49 7.16
C PRO A 252 -4.66 -6.74 6.66
N GLY A 253 -4.86 -5.50 7.13
CA GLY A 253 -5.95 -4.64 6.65
C GLY A 253 -5.87 -4.37 5.15
N TRP A 254 -7.01 -4.03 4.52
CA TRP A 254 -7.10 -3.83 3.06
C TRP A 254 -6.09 -2.80 2.54
N TRP A 255 -5.84 -1.73 3.29
CA TRP A 255 -4.90 -0.68 2.88
C TRP A 255 -3.44 -1.16 2.90
N TYR A 256 -3.06 -1.95 3.92
CA TYR A 256 -1.74 -2.57 3.97
C TYR A 256 -1.55 -3.54 2.80
N GLN A 257 -2.57 -4.32 2.44
CA GLN A 257 -2.52 -5.21 1.27
C GLN A 257 -2.28 -4.42 -0.03
N VAL A 258 -2.94 -3.27 -0.19
CA VAL A 258 -2.73 -2.37 -1.34
C VAL A 258 -1.30 -1.81 -1.34
N GLN A 259 -0.84 -1.26 -0.22
CA GLN A 259 0.52 -0.71 -0.11
C GLN A 259 1.60 -1.76 -0.38
N SER A 260 1.46 -2.95 0.20
CA SER A 260 2.38 -4.07 -0.02
C SER A 260 2.36 -4.52 -1.48
N ALA A 261 1.17 -4.63 -2.10
CA ALA A 261 1.07 -4.97 -3.52
C ALA A 261 1.75 -3.92 -4.42
N LEU A 262 1.55 -2.63 -4.13
CA LEU A 262 2.19 -1.53 -4.86
C LEU A 262 3.71 -1.51 -4.65
N ALA A 263 4.20 -1.75 -3.43
CA ALA A 263 5.63 -1.82 -3.13
C ALA A 263 6.34 -2.99 -3.83
N ARG A 264 5.61 -4.07 -4.11
CA ARG A 264 6.11 -5.23 -4.86
C ARG A 264 6.05 -5.04 -6.38
N MET A 265 5.38 -4.01 -6.89
CA MET A 265 5.36 -3.71 -8.31
C MET A 265 6.69 -3.10 -8.75
N PRO A 266 7.27 -3.54 -9.90
CA PRO A 266 8.45 -2.91 -10.44
C PRO A 266 8.21 -1.41 -10.67
N VAL A 267 9.19 -0.57 -10.37
CA VAL A 267 9.11 0.89 -10.59
C VAL A 267 8.69 1.21 -12.03
N LEU A 268 9.19 0.43 -13.00
CA LEU A 268 8.81 0.55 -14.42
C LEU A 268 7.30 0.39 -14.64
N PHE A 269 6.64 -0.53 -13.94
CA PHE A 269 5.21 -0.74 -14.05
C PHE A 269 4.42 0.48 -13.56
N LEU A 270 4.83 1.08 -12.44
CA LEU A 270 4.22 2.30 -11.91
C LEU A 270 4.39 3.49 -12.86
N VAL A 271 5.56 3.64 -13.48
CA VAL A 271 5.82 4.67 -14.50
C VAL A 271 4.94 4.47 -15.73
N LEU A 272 4.79 3.24 -16.22
CA LEU A 272 3.93 2.93 -17.36
C LEU A 272 2.45 3.23 -17.06
N MET A 273 1.96 2.90 -15.86
CA MET A 273 0.60 3.26 -15.42
C MET A 273 0.40 4.76 -15.40
N ALA A 274 1.37 5.52 -14.87
CA ALA A 274 1.31 6.99 -14.85
C ALA A 274 1.29 7.59 -16.27
N MET A 275 2.11 7.07 -17.19
CA MET A 275 2.11 7.49 -18.60
C MET A 275 0.77 7.19 -19.27
N LEU A 276 0.20 5.99 -19.06
CA LEU A 276 -1.11 5.63 -19.60
C LEU A 276 -2.21 6.55 -19.07
N MET A 277 -2.21 6.88 -17.77
CA MET A 277 -3.16 7.83 -17.19
C MET A 277 -3.03 9.22 -17.84
N ALA A 278 -1.81 9.71 -18.06
CA ALA A 278 -1.59 11.00 -18.73
C ALA A 278 -2.14 11.01 -20.17
N VAL A 279 -1.91 9.92 -20.93
CA VAL A 279 -2.46 9.77 -22.29
C VAL A 279 -3.99 9.73 -22.26
N MET A 280 -4.59 8.99 -21.32
CA MET A 280 -6.05 8.96 -21.17
C MET A 280 -6.63 10.32 -20.80
N ILE A 281 -6.02 11.05 -19.86
CA ILE A 281 -6.45 12.40 -19.49
C ILE A 281 -6.37 13.34 -20.70
N TYR A 282 -5.28 13.29 -21.46
CA TYR A 282 -5.15 14.07 -22.70
C TYR A 282 -6.24 13.72 -23.73
N ALA A 283 -6.53 12.42 -23.91
CA ALA A 283 -7.61 11.96 -24.80
C ALA A 283 -8.99 12.46 -24.33
N ILE A 284 -9.26 12.44 -23.02
CA ILE A 284 -10.51 12.95 -22.45
C ILE A 284 -10.64 14.46 -22.69
N ILE A 285 -9.58 15.23 -22.45
CA ILE A 285 -9.57 16.69 -22.65
C ILE A 285 -9.82 17.04 -24.11
N THR A 286 -9.13 16.38 -25.04
CA THR A 286 -9.27 16.63 -26.48
C THR A 286 -10.67 16.27 -27.00
N GLN A 287 -11.24 15.16 -26.54
CA GLN A 287 -12.63 14.79 -26.87
C GLN A 287 -13.64 15.80 -26.30
N TYR A 288 -13.44 16.24 -25.06
CA TYR A 288 -14.27 17.28 -24.45
C TYR A 288 -14.25 18.58 -25.26
N GLN A 289 -13.06 19.03 -25.70
CA GLN A 289 -12.91 20.22 -26.54
C GLN A 289 -13.64 20.08 -27.90
N LYS A 290 -13.53 18.91 -28.57
CA LYS A 290 -14.26 18.64 -29.82
C LYS A 290 -15.78 18.75 -29.64
N ILE A 291 -16.31 18.19 -28.55
CA ILE A 291 -17.75 18.26 -28.23
C ILE A 291 -18.20 19.70 -28.00
N GLN A 292 -17.43 20.48 -27.24
CA GLN A 292 -17.77 21.89 -27.00
C GLN A 292 -17.71 22.73 -28.28
N TYR A 293 -16.73 22.50 -29.14
CA TYR A 293 -16.62 23.17 -30.42
C TYR A 293 -17.81 22.86 -31.33
N LEU A 294 -18.20 21.58 -31.46
CA LEU A 294 -19.39 21.16 -32.21
C LEU A 294 -20.66 21.87 -31.73
N LYS A 295 -20.85 22.00 -30.41
CA LYS A 295 -21.99 22.71 -29.83
C LYS A 295 -21.99 24.20 -30.16
N SER A 296 -20.80 24.80 -30.32
CA SER A 296 -20.64 26.23 -30.60
C SER A 296 -20.91 26.63 -32.06
N LEU A 297 -20.92 25.67 -33.00
CA LEU A 297 -21.17 25.96 -34.40
C LEU A 297 -22.65 26.30 -34.63
N PRO A 298 -22.96 27.34 -35.41
CA PRO A 298 -24.34 27.66 -35.77
C PRO A 298 -24.91 26.64 -36.75
N SER A 299 -26.23 26.55 -36.84
CA SER A 299 -26.87 25.95 -38.02
C SER A 299 -26.77 26.88 -39.24
N ARG A 300 -26.97 26.36 -40.45
CA ARG A 300 -26.95 27.18 -41.69
C ARG A 300 -28.00 28.28 -41.67
N ALA A 301 -29.17 28.01 -41.09
CA ALA A 301 -30.23 29.01 -40.89
C ALA A 301 -29.79 30.12 -39.91
N GLU A 302 -29.18 29.75 -38.78
CA GLU A 302 -28.63 30.71 -37.82
C GLU A 302 -27.50 31.55 -38.43
N TYR A 303 -26.59 30.91 -39.19
CA TYR A 303 -25.52 31.60 -39.90
C TYR A 303 -26.07 32.65 -40.89
N ASN A 304 -27.03 32.26 -41.73
CA ASN A 304 -27.66 33.17 -42.70
C ASN A 304 -28.31 34.37 -41.99
N HIS A 305 -29.01 34.13 -40.87
CA HIS A 305 -29.61 35.18 -40.05
C HIS A 305 -28.56 36.11 -39.40
N LEU A 306 -27.46 35.55 -38.88
CA LEU A 306 -26.35 36.35 -38.34
C LEU A 306 -25.76 37.26 -39.43
N THR A 307 -25.55 36.74 -40.64
CA THR A 307 -24.99 37.55 -41.74
C THR A 307 -25.96 38.61 -42.27
N SER A 308 -27.28 38.34 -42.31
CA SER A 308 -28.26 39.29 -42.84
C SER A 308 -28.52 40.49 -41.91
N ILE A 309 -28.43 40.29 -40.59
CA ILE A 309 -28.49 41.39 -39.61
C ILE A 309 -27.33 42.37 -39.80
N HIS A 310 -26.11 41.86 -40.01
CA HIS A 310 -24.93 42.71 -40.15
C HIS A 310 -24.90 43.44 -41.49
N SER A 311 -25.41 42.84 -42.58
CA SER A 311 -25.58 43.54 -43.85
C SER A 311 -26.61 44.67 -43.80
N ASN A 312 -27.66 44.54 -42.97
CA ASN A 312 -28.70 45.58 -42.80
C ASN A 312 -28.28 46.72 -41.86
N GLN A 313 -27.28 46.54 -40.99
CA GLN A 313 -26.74 47.63 -40.16
C GLN A 313 -25.82 48.57 -40.95
N GLN A 314 -25.42 48.23 -42.19
CA GLN A 314 -24.58 49.06 -43.05
C GLN A 314 -25.37 49.97 -44.02
N SER A 315 -26.71 49.93 -44.03
CA SER A 315 -27.57 50.73 -44.92
C SER A 315 -28.30 51.88 -44.20
N ILE A 316 -27.56 52.80 -43.58
CA ILE A 316 -28.08 54.14 -43.21
C ILE A 316 -27.62 55.14 -44.29
N PRO A 317 -28.48 56.01 -44.85
CA PRO A 317 -28.09 56.93 -45.93
C PRO A 317 -27.10 57.98 -45.40
N VAL A 318 -25.99 58.13 -46.11
CA VAL A 318 -24.99 59.17 -45.88
C VAL A 318 -25.60 60.52 -46.25
N ALA A 319 -25.80 61.39 -45.25
CA ALA A 319 -26.02 62.82 -45.49
C ALA A 319 -24.66 63.47 -45.79
N GLU A 320 -24.60 64.16 -46.93
CA GLU A 320 -23.49 64.97 -47.43
C GLU A 320 -23.03 65.98 -46.38
N ASN A 321 -21.73 65.99 -46.04
CA ASN A 321 -20.94 67.19 -45.74
C ASN A 321 -19.44 66.87 -45.71
N ASP A 322 -18.69 67.77 -46.35
CA ASP A 322 -17.28 67.70 -46.70
C ASP A 322 -16.33 68.08 -45.54
N HIS A 323 -15.04 67.71 -45.70
CA HIS A 323 -13.82 68.06 -44.94
C HIS A 323 -13.12 66.96 -44.10
N LEU A 324 -12.22 66.26 -44.80
CA LEU A 324 -10.83 65.94 -44.44
C LEU A 324 -10.51 65.42 -43.00
N SER A 325 -10.54 64.10 -42.81
CA SER A 325 -9.52 63.38 -42.02
C SER A 325 -9.43 61.90 -42.44
N MET A 326 -8.19 61.41 -42.55
CA MET A 326 -7.81 60.11 -43.10
C MET A 326 -8.42 58.90 -42.36
N SER A 327 -8.79 57.90 -43.17
CA SER A 327 -8.91 56.47 -42.87
C SER A 327 -10.03 56.03 -41.90
N LYS A 328 -11.28 56.16 -42.35
CA LYS A 328 -12.38 55.24 -42.00
C LYS A 328 -12.68 54.36 -43.22
N THR A 329 -11.88 53.34 -43.45
CA THR A 329 -12.17 52.26 -44.41
C THR A 329 -11.66 50.95 -43.82
N GLY A 330 -12.55 50.03 -43.42
CA GLY A 330 -12.07 48.74 -42.90
C GLY A 330 -13.09 47.67 -42.50
N ASP A 331 -14.36 48.00 -42.25
CA ASP A 331 -15.33 47.08 -41.62
C ASP A 331 -15.98 46.04 -42.56
N GLY A 332 -15.31 45.69 -43.66
CA GLY A 332 -15.68 44.57 -44.53
C GLY A 332 -14.50 43.91 -45.25
N GLN A 333 -13.26 44.31 -44.93
CA GLN A 333 -12.07 43.75 -45.59
C GLN A 333 -11.59 42.45 -44.96
N VAL A 334 -11.90 42.19 -43.67
CA VAL A 334 -11.33 41.04 -42.97
C VAL A 334 -11.99 39.73 -43.38
N THR A 335 -13.33 39.64 -43.39
CA THR A 335 -14.04 38.44 -43.86
C THR A 335 -13.75 38.09 -45.31
N ILE A 336 -13.65 39.09 -46.21
CA ILE A 336 -13.26 38.88 -47.61
C ILE A 336 -11.86 38.27 -47.71
N LYS A 337 -10.90 38.81 -46.96
CA LYS A 337 -9.53 38.26 -46.93
C LYS A 337 -9.49 36.87 -46.31
N ILE A 338 -10.28 36.59 -45.27
CA ILE A 338 -10.40 35.24 -44.71
C ILE A 338 -10.94 34.27 -45.78
N LYS A 339 -12.00 34.65 -46.49
CA LYS A 339 -12.57 33.83 -47.56
C LYS A 339 -11.56 33.53 -48.66
N GLN A 340 -10.85 34.55 -49.14
CA GLN A 340 -9.77 34.39 -50.13
C GLN A 340 -8.66 33.46 -49.62
N TYR A 341 -8.28 33.58 -48.35
CA TYR A 341 -7.26 32.73 -47.76
C TYR A 341 -7.72 31.26 -47.71
N VAL A 342 -8.94 31.01 -47.21
CA VAL A 342 -9.53 29.66 -47.14
C VAL A 342 -9.71 29.06 -48.54
N GLU A 343 -10.06 29.89 -49.53
CA GLU A 343 -10.22 29.43 -50.91
C GLU A 343 -8.93 28.89 -51.50
N ASN A 344 -7.80 29.52 -51.19
CA ASN A 344 -6.48 29.13 -51.68
C ASN A 344 -5.80 28.03 -50.85
N HIS A 345 -6.25 27.78 -49.61
CA HIS A 345 -5.64 26.84 -48.67
C HIS A 345 -6.67 25.84 -48.11
N LEU A 346 -7.56 25.35 -48.96
CA LEU A 346 -8.75 24.58 -48.54
C LEU A 346 -8.39 23.27 -47.82
N VAL A 347 -7.36 22.57 -48.31
CA VAL A 347 -6.89 21.28 -47.78
C VAL A 347 -6.03 21.46 -46.53
N GLU A 348 -5.37 22.61 -46.39
CA GLU A 348 -4.37 22.84 -45.36
C GLU A 348 -4.99 23.08 -43.98
N ASP A 349 -4.20 22.76 -42.94
CA ASP A 349 -4.49 23.10 -41.55
C ASP A 349 -4.21 24.59 -41.32
N ILE A 350 -5.26 25.41 -41.50
CA ILE A 350 -5.17 26.86 -41.32
C ILE A 350 -5.10 27.19 -39.82
N THR A 351 -3.96 27.71 -39.36
CA THR A 351 -3.85 28.24 -38.00
C THR A 351 -4.35 29.69 -37.94
N ILE A 352 -4.85 30.10 -36.77
CA ILE A 352 -5.30 31.47 -36.54
C ILE A 352 -4.12 32.45 -36.57
N ALA A 353 -2.91 32.00 -36.23
CA ALA A 353 -1.70 32.80 -36.28
C ALA A 353 -1.33 33.14 -37.74
N ASP A 354 -1.31 32.13 -38.62
CA ASP A 354 -0.99 32.33 -40.04
C ASP A 354 -2.01 33.22 -40.72
N LEU A 355 -3.29 33.01 -40.42
CA LEU A 355 -4.37 33.86 -40.94
C LEU A 355 -4.24 35.31 -40.45
N ALA A 356 -3.85 35.53 -39.19
CA ALA A 356 -3.64 36.85 -38.63
C ALA A 356 -2.50 37.60 -39.34
N ILE A 357 -1.40 36.89 -39.64
CA ILE A 357 -0.28 37.41 -40.44
C ILE A 357 -0.77 37.80 -41.83
N PHE A 358 -1.51 36.92 -42.51
CA PHE A 358 -2.03 37.18 -43.86
C PHE A 358 -2.94 38.41 -43.93
N VAL A 359 -3.82 38.60 -42.95
CA VAL A 359 -4.71 39.78 -42.90
C VAL A 359 -4.01 41.05 -42.38
N ASN A 360 -2.74 40.96 -41.99
CA ASN A 360 -1.95 42.01 -41.35
C ASN A 360 -2.63 42.58 -40.08
N LYS A 361 -3.00 41.67 -39.16
CA LYS A 361 -3.60 41.99 -37.85
C LYS A 361 -3.01 41.10 -36.75
N SER A 362 -3.05 41.57 -35.51
CA SER A 362 -2.83 40.67 -34.37
C SER A 362 -3.97 39.65 -34.27
N VAL A 363 -3.69 38.47 -33.69
CA VAL A 363 -4.72 37.43 -33.44
C VAL A 363 -5.93 37.99 -32.71
N ARG A 364 -5.72 38.84 -31.70
CA ARG A 364 -6.80 39.49 -30.94
C ARG A 364 -7.64 40.43 -31.81
N GLN A 365 -7.01 41.20 -32.69
CA GLN A 365 -7.73 42.08 -33.62
C GLN A 365 -8.54 41.26 -34.64
N LEU A 366 -7.94 40.22 -35.22
CA LEU A 366 -8.63 39.30 -36.14
C LEU A 366 -9.86 38.67 -35.48
N GLN A 367 -9.72 38.13 -34.27
CA GLN A 367 -10.83 37.55 -33.52
C GLN A 367 -11.96 38.55 -33.27
N ARG A 368 -11.61 39.78 -32.84
CA ARG A 368 -12.59 40.84 -32.57
C ARG A 368 -13.31 41.28 -33.85
N MET A 369 -12.56 41.50 -34.94
CA MET A 369 -13.11 41.96 -36.21
C MET A 369 -13.98 40.88 -36.87
N CYS A 370 -13.50 39.63 -36.93
CA CYS A 370 -14.29 38.51 -37.46
C CYS A 370 -15.60 38.33 -36.68
N LYS A 371 -15.55 38.40 -35.34
CA LYS A 371 -16.74 38.30 -34.50
C LYS A 371 -17.68 39.48 -34.69
N ALA A 372 -17.16 40.69 -34.91
CA ALA A 372 -17.97 41.87 -35.19
C ALA A 372 -18.65 41.81 -36.58
N GLU A 373 -17.99 41.21 -37.59
CA GLU A 373 -18.53 41.11 -38.95
C GLU A 373 -19.47 39.91 -39.13
N THR A 374 -19.26 38.80 -38.41
CA THR A 374 -19.97 37.52 -38.66
C THR A 374 -20.73 36.96 -37.45
N GLY A 375 -20.53 37.51 -36.26
CA GLY A 375 -20.97 36.89 -35.00
C GLY A 375 -20.13 35.68 -34.56
N LEU A 376 -19.13 35.26 -35.36
CA LEU A 376 -18.39 34.02 -35.18
C LEU A 376 -16.90 34.25 -34.91
N SER A 377 -16.27 33.28 -34.23
CA SER A 377 -14.81 33.23 -34.18
C SER A 377 -14.22 32.89 -35.55
N PRO A 378 -12.96 33.28 -35.84
CA PRO A 378 -12.35 32.99 -37.14
C PRO A 378 -12.31 31.49 -37.48
N LEU A 379 -12.08 30.61 -36.48
CA LEU A 379 -12.07 29.15 -36.71
C LEU A 379 -13.45 28.61 -37.10
N GLN A 380 -14.50 29.09 -36.42
CA GLN A 380 -15.88 28.74 -36.77
C GLN A 380 -16.22 29.23 -38.18
N TYR A 381 -15.82 30.45 -38.53
CA TYR A 381 -16.07 31.01 -39.86
C TYR A 381 -15.35 30.23 -40.97
N ILE A 382 -14.06 29.90 -40.78
CA ILE A 382 -13.30 29.02 -41.69
C ILE A 382 -14.01 27.67 -41.85
N THR A 383 -14.46 27.07 -40.74
CA THR A 383 -15.18 25.79 -40.77
C THR A 383 -16.44 25.89 -41.61
N ILE A 384 -17.23 26.94 -41.44
CA ILE A 384 -18.43 27.19 -42.25
C ILE A 384 -18.09 27.36 -43.73
N LEU A 385 -17.04 28.11 -44.07
CA LEU A 385 -16.60 28.28 -45.46
C LEU A 385 -16.19 26.94 -46.10
N LYS A 386 -15.46 26.10 -45.35
CA LYS A 386 -15.08 24.74 -45.78
C LYS A 386 -16.32 23.86 -45.97
N LEU A 387 -17.31 23.93 -45.06
CA LEU A 387 -18.56 23.18 -45.15
C LEU A 387 -19.44 23.62 -46.32
N GLU A 388 -19.57 24.93 -46.57
CA GLU A 388 -20.35 25.46 -47.69
C GLU A 388 -19.76 25.00 -49.04
N LYS A 389 -18.44 25.05 -49.19
CA LYS A 389 -17.74 24.48 -50.36
C LYS A 389 -17.93 22.97 -50.47
N ALA A 390 -17.77 22.24 -49.36
CA ALA A 390 -17.99 20.81 -49.35
C ALA A 390 -19.42 20.45 -49.75
N GLY A 391 -20.42 21.21 -49.29
CA GLY A 391 -21.81 21.04 -49.68
C GLY A 391 -22.03 21.22 -51.19
N GLN A 392 -21.42 22.24 -51.80
CA GLN A 392 -21.46 22.44 -53.25
C GLN A 392 -20.80 21.27 -53.99
N TYR A 393 -19.68 20.77 -53.48
CA TYR A 393 -18.95 19.66 -54.09
C TYR A 393 -19.70 18.33 -53.94
N ILE A 394 -20.39 18.10 -52.83
CA ILE A 394 -21.19 16.88 -52.57
C ILE A 394 -22.29 16.69 -53.59
N VAL A 395 -22.93 17.78 -54.03
CA VAL A 395 -24.04 17.76 -55.01
C VAL A 395 -23.52 17.56 -56.44
N ASN A 396 -22.32 18.08 -56.75
CA ASN A 396 -21.79 18.11 -58.11
C ASN A 396 -20.72 17.04 -58.40
N SER A 397 -20.39 16.17 -57.44
CA SER A 397 -19.31 15.16 -57.57
C SER A 397 -19.78 13.74 -57.27
N HIS A 398 -19.07 12.77 -57.86
CA HIS A 398 -19.26 11.34 -57.62
C HIS A 398 -18.30 10.76 -56.55
N GLU A 399 -17.46 11.60 -55.95
CA GLU A 399 -16.51 11.18 -54.92
C GLU A 399 -17.21 10.68 -53.65
N THR A 400 -16.51 9.89 -52.86
CA THR A 400 -17.03 9.42 -51.57
C THR A 400 -17.05 10.55 -50.53
N ILE A 401 -17.94 10.45 -49.54
CA ILE A 401 -18.01 11.46 -48.45
C ILE A 401 -16.66 11.58 -47.71
N ALA A 402 -15.91 10.48 -47.59
CA ALA A 402 -14.60 10.49 -46.96
C ALA A 402 -13.56 11.27 -47.78
N GLU A 403 -13.50 11.06 -49.10
CA GLU A 403 -12.61 11.80 -50.01
C GLU A 403 -12.92 13.30 -49.97
N ILE A 404 -14.21 13.66 -50.02
CA ILE A 404 -14.64 15.06 -49.94
C ILE A 404 -14.21 15.69 -48.61
N ALA A 405 -14.33 14.97 -47.49
CA ALA A 405 -13.87 15.46 -46.19
C ALA A 405 -12.38 15.82 -46.23
N TYR A 406 -11.54 14.93 -46.76
CA TYR A 406 -10.09 15.16 -46.86
C TYR A 406 -9.76 16.31 -47.83
N LEU A 407 -10.42 16.40 -48.99
CA LEU A 407 -10.23 17.49 -49.96
C LEU A 407 -10.64 18.87 -49.42
N HIS A 408 -11.47 18.90 -48.38
CA HIS A 408 -11.88 20.12 -47.71
C HIS A 408 -11.14 20.33 -46.37
N GLY A 409 -10.03 19.61 -46.16
CA GLY A 409 -9.13 19.78 -45.04
C GLY A 409 -9.68 19.30 -43.70
N PHE A 410 -10.54 18.27 -43.71
CA PHE A 410 -10.92 17.54 -42.50
C PHE A 410 -10.09 16.27 -42.39
N SER A 411 -9.35 16.11 -41.29
CA SER A 411 -8.51 14.94 -41.03
C SER A 411 -9.29 13.71 -40.54
N ASP A 412 -10.58 13.86 -40.24
CA ASP A 412 -11.46 12.82 -39.70
C ASP A 412 -12.84 12.90 -40.38
N PRO A 413 -13.17 11.97 -41.30
CA PRO A 413 -14.46 11.92 -41.98
C PRO A 413 -15.67 11.80 -41.04
N SER A 414 -15.52 11.16 -39.88
CA SER A 414 -16.60 11.02 -38.90
C SER A 414 -16.88 12.36 -38.21
N TYR A 415 -15.83 13.10 -37.89
CA TYR A 415 -15.94 14.46 -37.41
C TYR A 415 -16.57 15.38 -38.46
N PHE A 416 -16.11 15.31 -39.72
CA PHE A 416 -16.73 16.03 -40.84
C PHE A 416 -18.24 15.76 -40.91
N GLY A 417 -18.66 14.49 -40.91
CA GLY A 417 -20.09 14.15 -40.93
C GLY A 417 -20.89 14.76 -39.77
N SER A 418 -20.29 14.82 -38.58
CA SER A 418 -20.92 15.41 -37.38
C SER A 418 -21.06 16.93 -37.49
N VAL A 419 -20.00 17.61 -37.91
CA VAL A 419 -19.98 19.07 -38.12
C VAL A 419 -20.92 19.45 -39.28
N PHE A 420 -20.89 18.69 -40.37
CA PHE A 420 -21.76 18.89 -41.54
C PHE A 420 -23.23 18.73 -41.16
N LYS A 421 -23.58 17.67 -40.42
CA LYS A 421 -24.95 17.47 -39.92
C LYS A 421 -25.39 18.57 -38.98
N LYS A 422 -24.50 19.05 -38.10
CA LYS A 422 -24.78 20.17 -37.19
C LYS A 422 -25.10 21.46 -37.96
N TYR A 423 -24.37 21.71 -39.05
CA TYR A 423 -24.53 22.91 -39.86
C TYR A 423 -25.71 22.82 -40.83
N PHE A 424 -25.78 21.78 -41.68
CA PHE A 424 -26.82 21.62 -42.71
C PHE A 424 -28.11 20.95 -42.21
N GLY A 425 -28.12 20.38 -41.00
CA GLY A 425 -29.26 19.65 -40.44
C GLY A 425 -29.42 18.21 -40.97
N LYS A 426 -28.67 17.84 -42.02
CA LYS A 426 -28.67 16.51 -42.65
C LYS A 426 -27.23 15.98 -42.74
N THR A 427 -27.06 14.66 -42.70
CA THR A 427 -25.76 14.04 -42.99
C THR A 427 -25.32 14.35 -44.42
N PRO A 428 -24.00 14.30 -44.73
CA PRO A 428 -23.52 14.52 -46.10
C PRO A 428 -24.20 13.63 -47.16
N MET A 429 -24.48 12.37 -46.81
CA MET A 429 -25.15 11.42 -47.70
C MET A 429 -26.63 11.78 -47.90
N GLU A 430 -27.36 12.13 -46.84
CA GLU A 430 -28.74 12.62 -46.95
C GLU A 430 -28.80 13.92 -47.77
N TYR A 431 -27.81 14.81 -47.61
CA TYR A 431 -27.71 16.06 -48.34
C TYR A 431 -27.49 15.83 -49.84
N ARG A 432 -26.59 14.90 -50.21
CA ARG A 432 -26.39 14.46 -51.61
C ARG A 432 -27.70 13.99 -52.24
N ASN A 433 -28.42 13.12 -51.54
CA ASN A 433 -29.64 12.51 -52.08
C ASN A 433 -30.83 13.47 -52.16
N SER A 434 -30.82 14.58 -51.39
CA SER A 434 -31.93 15.54 -51.39
C SER A 434 -31.77 16.71 -52.33
N GLU A 435 -30.55 17.00 -52.79
CA GLU A 435 -30.22 18.15 -53.64
C GLU A 435 -29.68 17.73 -55.04
N ALA A 436 -29.50 16.43 -55.28
CA ALA A 436 -29.26 15.85 -56.61
C ALA A 436 -30.59 15.60 -57.34
#